data_AF-A0A2T4WUV1-F1
#
_entry.id   AF-A0A2T4WUV1-F1
#
_cell.length_a   1.000
_cell.length_b   1.000
_cell.length_c   1.000
_cell.angle_alpha   90.00
_cell.angle_beta   90.00
_cell.angle_gamma   90.00
#
_symmetry.space_group_name_H-M   'P 1'
#
loop_
_entity.id
_entity.type
_entity.pdbx_description
1 polymer ?
#
loop_
_entity_poly.entity_id
_entity_poly.type
_entity_poly.pdbx_seq_one_letter_code
_entity_poly.pdbx_strand_id
1 'polypeptide(L)'
;MQKLKAHIGYKISLVLLITALLVPSFVKLAHAFETHKHEVCKTTQKSHYHELDLDCEFYKFKLSHTFNFIPETYSFSTISHIFQVDDFYKSVYKNLRIQQTSLRGPPHLI
;
A
#
# COMPACT_ATOMS: atom_id res chain seq x y z
N MET A 1 12.35 31.38 55.95
CA MET A 1 12.52 32.03 54.62
C MET A 1 13.31 31.20 53.60
N GLN A 2 14.43 30.54 53.96
CA GLN A 2 15.22 29.73 53.01
C GLN A 2 14.44 28.56 52.37
N LYS A 3 13.63 27.82 53.15
CA LYS A 3 12.81 26.71 52.61
C LYS A 3 11.78 27.16 51.57
N LEU A 4 11.21 28.36 51.74
CA LEU A 4 10.26 28.95 50.79
C LEU A 4 10.95 29.31 49.47
N LYS A 5 12.16 29.89 49.53
CA LYS A 5 12.98 30.21 48.36
C LYS A 5 13.42 28.94 47.61
N ALA A 6 13.79 27.88 48.32
CA ALA A 6 14.14 26.60 47.71
C ALA A 6 12.96 25.96 46.97
N HIS A 7 11.77 25.98 47.58
CA HIS A 7 10.56 25.45 46.96
C HIS A 7 10.14 26.25 45.72
N ILE A 8 10.26 27.59 45.74
CA ILE A 8 10.00 28.43 44.56
C ILE A 8 10.99 28.13 43.44
N GLY A 9 12.29 28.00 43.77
CA GLY A 9 13.34 27.70 42.79
C GLY A 9 13.13 26.35 42.12
N TYR A 10 12.76 25.32 42.89
CA TYR A 10 12.43 24.00 42.36
C TYR A 10 11.24 24.05 41.39
N LYS A 11 10.17 24.76 41.74
CA LYS A 11 8.99 24.89 40.87
C LYS A 11 9.34 25.61 39.56
N ILE A 12 10.15 26.66 39.61
CA ILE A 12 10.61 27.37 38.41
C ILE A 12 11.47 26.44 37.54
N SER A 13 12.41 25.71 38.13
CA SER A 13 13.24 24.76 37.41
C SER A 13 12.43 23.65 36.73
N LEU A 14 11.37 23.17 37.39
CA LEU A 14 10.48 22.16 36.82
C LEU A 14 9.70 22.70 35.62
N VAL A 15 9.15 23.91 35.73
CA VAL A 15 8.44 24.56 34.62
C VAL A 15 9.38 24.84 33.44
N LEU A 16 10.62 25.27 33.72
CA LEU A 16 11.64 25.49 32.71
C LEU A 16 11.95 24.19 31.95
N LEU A 17 12.15 23.10 32.68
CA LEU A 17 12.43 21.78 32.10
C LEU A 17 11.27 21.31 31.20
N ILE A 18 10.03 21.42 31.68
CA ILE A 18 8.84 21.03 30.92
C ILE A 18 8.72 21.87 29.64
N THR A 19 8.91 23.18 29.75
CA THR A 19 8.87 24.08 28.59
C THR A 19 9.96 23.71 27.58
N ALA A 20 11.20 23.49 28.04
CA ALA A 20 12.31 23.11 27.16
C ALA A 20 12.06 21.80 26.39
N LEU A 21 11.41 20.81 27.04
CA LEU A 21 11.03 19.54 26.43
C LEU A 21 9.88 19.69 25.42
N LEU A 22 8.95 20.61 25.64
CA LEU A 22 7.75 20.77 24.82
C LEU A 22 7.94 21.73 23.63
N VAL A 23 8.84 22.72 23.74
CA VAL A 23 9.11 23.72 22.68
C VAL A 23 9.34 23.08 21.30
N PRO A 24 10.18 22.04 21.15
CA PRO A 24 10.38 21.41 19.83
C PRO A 24 9.09 20.84 19.24
N SER A 25 8.20 20.28 20.05
CA SER A 25 6.92 19.71 19.60
C SER A 25 5.96 20.81 19.12
N PHE A 26 5.91 21.94 19.83
CA PHE A 26 5.09 23.09 19.40
C PHE A 26 5.60 23.72 18.11
N VAL A 27 6.92 23.85 17.93
CA VAL A 27 7.51 24.37 16.68
C VAL A 27 7.16 23.45 15.51
N LYS A 28 7.27 22.13 15.67
CA LYS A 28 6.85 21.15 14.65
C LYS A 28 5.37 21.25 14.31
N LEU A 29 4.52 21.39 15.34
CA LEU A 29 3.08 21.53 15.15
C LEU A 29 2.75 22.80 14.38
N ALA A 30 3.34 23.93 14.75
CA ALA A 30 3.14 25.20 14.04
C ALA A 30 3.60 25.11 12.58
N HIS A 31 4.78 24.53 12.35
CA HIS A 31 5.33 24.32 11.01
C HIS A 31 4.45 23.41 10.14
N ALA A 32 3.79 22.40 10.72
CA ALA A 32 2.88 21.52 9.99
C ALA A 32 1.64 22.25 9.43
N PHE A 33 1.27 23.39 10.02
CA PHE A 33 0.18 24.24 9.52
C PHE A 33 0.68 25.39 8.63
N GLU A 34 1.99 25.54 8.48
CA GLU A 34 2.57 26.54 7.59
C GLU A 34 2.44 26.07 6.13
N THR A 35 1.98 26.96 5.26
CA THR A 35 1.86 26.66 3.83
C THR A 35 3.21 26.73 3.16
N HIS A 36 3.94 25.61 3.18
CA HIS A 36 5.13 25.43 2.36
C HIS A 36 4.71 25.28 0.90
N LYS A 37 5.38 25.99 0.00
CA LYS A 37 5.27 25.73 -1.43
C LYS A 37 5.97 24.42 -1.72
N HIS A 38 5.23 23.32 -1.64
CA HIS A 38 5.69 22.04 -2.15
C HIS A 38 5.91 22.18 -3.66
N GLU A 39 7.17 22.25 -4.08
CA GLU A 39 7.51 22.31 -5.50
C GLU A 39 7.33 20.92 -6.11
N VAL A 40 6.11 20.65 -6.59
CA VAL A 40 5.80 19.40 -7.28
C VAL A 40 6.52 19.40 -8.63
N CYS A 41 7.48 18.50 -8.81
CA CYS A 41 8.16 18.30 -10.08
C CYS A 41 7.17 17.82 -11.16
N LYS A 42 6.75 18.73 -12.05
CA LYS A 42 5.80 18.43 -13.13
C LYS A 42 6.46 17.92 -14.43
N THR A 43 7.79 17.93 -14.50
CA THR A 43 8.56 17.59 -15.70
C THR A 43 9.72 16.66 -15.38
N THR A 44 10.09 15.78 -16.32
CA THR A 44 11.32 14.99 -16.29
C THR A 44 12.52 15.93 -16.50
N GLN A 45 13.02 16.49 -15.40
CA GLN A 45 14.04 17.53 -15.45
C GLN A 45 15.39 16.98 -15.95
N LYS A 46 16.07 17.69 -16.86
CA LYS A 46 17.41 17.32 -17.37
C LYS A 46 18.54 17.62 -16.39
N SER A 47 18.28 18.44 -15.38
CA SER A 47 19.20 18.76 -14.29
C SER A 47 18.42 18.68 -12.98
N HIS A 48 18.79 17.75 -12.11
CA HIS A 48 18.20 17.67 -10.78
C HIS A 48 18.58 18.93 -9.99
N TYR A 49 17.59 19.58 -9.39
CA TYR A 49 17.84 20.57 -8.34
C TYR A 49 18.50 19.83 -7.17
N HIS A 50 19.78 20.07 -6.94
CA HIS A 50 20.48 19.67 -5.71
C HIS A 50 20.36 20.80 -4.67
N GLU A 51 19.14 21.20 -4.34
CA GLU A 51 18.93 21.88 -3.07
C GLU A 51 18.73 20.75 -2.07
N LEU A 52 19.75 20.54 -1.23
CA LEU A 52 19.91 19.34 -0.40
C LEU A 52 18.77 19.17 0.63
N ASP A 53 18.01 20.23 0.89
CA ASP A 53 16.97 20.27 1.92
C ASP A 53 15.80 21.13 1.43
N LEU A 54 14.85 20.51 0.72
CA LEU A 54 13.61 21.16 0.26
C LEU A 54 12.57 21.25 1.40
N ASP A 55 12.74 20.42 2.44
CA ASP A 55 11.89 20.34 3.62
C ASP A 55 12.72 20.60 4.87
N CYS A 56 12.10 21.12 5.94
CA CYS A 56 12.79 21.33 7.20
C CYS A 56 13.02 19.99 7.96
N GLU A 57 14.27 19.64 8.25
CA GLU A 57 14.63 18.43 9.01
C GLU A 57 14.28 18.50 10.51
N PHE A 58 13.06 18.10 10.88
CA PHE A 58 12.65 18.00 12.29
C PHE A 58 12.91 16.64 12.95
N TYR A 59 13.40 15.64 12.20
CA TYR A 59 13.50 14.24 12.63
C TYR A 59 14.86 13.82 13.19
N LYS A 60 15.70 14.76 13.63
CA LYS A 60 17.01 14.44 14.25
C LYS A 60 16.90 13.62 15.54
N PHE A 61 15.73 13.64 16.17
CA PHE A 61 15.37 12.80 17.32
C PHE A 61 14.11 12.01 17.04
N LYS A 62 14.27 10.72 16.73
CA LYS A 62 13.15 9.79 16.51
C LYS A 62 12.74 9.15 17.84
N LEU A 63 11.65 9.64 18.43
CA LEU A 63 11.09 9.12 19.69
C LEU A 63 10.24 7.84 19.48
N SER A 64 9.81 7.55 18.24
CA SER A 64 8.99 6.39 17.91
C SER A 64 9.82 5.23 17.35
N HIS A 65 9.52 4.01 17.79
CA HIS A 65 10.06 2.80 17.15
C HIS A 65 9.56 2.70 15.70
N THR A 66 10.39 2.18 14.80
CA THR A 66 9.99 1.87 13.42
C THR A 66 8.82 0.90 13.45
N PHE A 67 7.64 1.36 13.05
CA PHE A 67 6.48 0.50 12.81
C PHE A 67 6.75 -0.32 11.54
N ASN A 68 7.06 -1.60 11.72
CA ASN A 68 7.24 -2.54 10.62
C ASN A 68 5.91 -3.27 10.41
N PHE A 69 5.11 -2.80 9.46
CA PHE A 69 3.91 -3.52 9.03
C PHE A 69 4.32 -4.65 8.09
N ILE A 70 4.10 -5.89 8.51
CA ILE A 70 4.26 -7.07 7.67
C ILE A 70 2.84 -7.48 7.25
N PRO A 71 2.41 -7.19 6.01
CA PRO A 71 1.11 -7.63 5.54
C PRO A 71 1.09 -9.16 5.45
N GLU A 72 0.08 -9.79 6.03
CA GLU A 72 -0.16 -11.22 5.81
C GLU A 72 -0.59 -11.45 4.36
N THR A 73 0.12 -12.35 3.68
CA THR A 73 -0.24 -12.80 2.33
C THR A 73 -1.28 -13.90 2.43
N TYR A 74 -2.50 -13.62 1.99
CA TYR A 74 -3.52 -14.65 1.79
C TYR A 74 -3.38 -15.26 0.38
N SER A 75 -3.58 -16.57 0.27
CA SER A 75 -3.74 -17.26 -1.01
C SER A 75 -5.21 -17.65 -1.18
N PHE A 76 -5.85 -17.16 -2.25
CA PHE A 76 -7.18 -17.63 -2.61
C PHE A 76 -7.04 -18.94 -3.36
N SER A 77 -7.72 -19.98 -2.87
CA SER A 77 -7.81 -21.25 -3.58
C SER A 77 -9.00 -21.19 -4.55
N THR A 78 -8.70 -21.15 -5.85
CA THR A 78 -9.74 -21.17 -6.89
C THR A 78 -10.27 -22.59 -7.02
N ILE A 79 -11.43 -22.88 -6.45
CA ILE A 79 -12.12 -24.15 -6.66
C ILE A 79 -12.66 -24.15 -8.09
N SER A 80 -12.03 -24.93 -8.97
CA SER A 80 -12.58 -25.18 -10.30
C SER A 80 -13.76 -26.15 -10.18
N HIS A 81 -14.98 -25.62 -10.32
CA HIS A 81 -16.15 -26.46 -10.53
C HIS A 81 -16.08 -27.03 -11.95
N ILE A 82 -15.63 -28.28 -12.08
CA ILE A 82 -15.73 -29.03 -13.32
C ILE A 82 -17.19 -29.41 -13.49
N PHE A 83 -17.94 -28.63 -14.26
CA PHE A 83 -19.24 -29.08 -14.76
C PHE A 83 -18.99 -30.10 -15.87
N GLN A 84 -19.31 -31.36 -15.63
CA GLN A 84 -19.43 -32.34 -16.72
C GLN A 84 -20.63 -31.95 -17.56
N VAL A 85 -20.38 -31.34 -18.72
CA VAL A 85 -21.39 -31.17 -19.77
C VAL A 85 -21.54 -32.54 -20.42
N ASP A 86 -22.63 -33.25 -20.10
CA ASP A 86 -22.98 -34.46 -20.83
C ASP A 86 -23.49 -34.05 -22.22
N ASP A 87 -22.64 -34.19 -23.22
CA ASP A 87 -22.90 -33.77 -24.60
C ASP A 87 -23.98 -34.66 -25.24
N PHE A 88 -25.25 -34.36 -24.94
CA PHE A 88 -26.43 -35.00 -25.57
C PHE A 88 -26.30 -35.07 -27.10
N TYR A 89 -25.73 -34.03 -27.71
CA TYR A 89 -25.50 -33.94 -29.15
C TYR A 89 -24.54 -35.01 -29.70
N LYS A 90 -23.54 -35.44 -28.94
CA LYS A 90 -22.53 -36.43 -29.40
C LYS A 90 -23.15 -37.82 -29.59
N SER A 91 -24.16 -38.17 -28.78
CA SER A 91 -24.93 -39.41 -28.92
C SER A 91 -25.79 -39.41 -30.19
N VAL A 92 -26.44 -38.29 -30.50
CA VAL A 92 -27.30 -38.14 -31.69
C VAL A 92 -26.48 -38.32 -32.99
N TYR A 93 -25.35 -37.61 -33.13
CA TYR A 93 -24.52 -37.70 -34.34
C TYR A 93 -23.87 -39.08 -34.55
N LYS A 94 -23.58 -39.81 -33.47
CA LYS A 94 -22.99 -41.16 -33.56
C LYS A 94 -23.96 -42.16 -34.22
N ASN A 95 -25.25 -42.08 -33.90
CA ASN A 95 -26.27 -42.96 -34.47
C ASN A 95 -26.54 -42.64 -35.96
N LEU A 96 -26.61 -41.36 -36.32
CA LEU A 96 -26.82 -40.92 -37.69
C LEU A 96 -25.72 -41.40 -38.65
N ARG A 97 -24.46 -41.37 -38.21
CA ARG A 97 -23.31 -41.73 -39.05
C ARG A 97 -23.27 -43.21 -39.45
N ILE A 98 -23.79 -44.11 -38.62
CA ILE A 98 -23.85 -45.55 -38.92
C ILE A 98 -24.91 -45.83 -39.99
N GLN A 99 -26.02 -45.09 -39.98
CA GLN A 99 -27.14 -45.34 -40.89
C GLN A 99 -26.87 -44.82 -42.32
N GLN A 100 -25.97 -43.84 -42.48
CA GLN A 100 -25.67 -43.24 -43.78
C GLN A 100 -24.78 -44.10 -44.69
N THR A 101 -23.98 -45.02 -44.14
CA THR A 101 -23.08 -45.87 -44.94
C THR A 101 -23.81 -47.04 -45.60
N SER A 102 -24.93 -47.51 -45.05
CA SER A 102 -25.74 -48.58 -45.63
C SER A 102 -26.51 -48.16 -46.90
N LEU A 103 -26.67 -46.86 -47.15
CA LEU A 103 -27.45 -46.30 -48.26
C LEU A 103 -26.60 -45.89 -49.47
N ARG A 104 -25.28 -46.04 -49.42
CA ARG A 104 -24.39 -45.71 -50.54
C ARG A 104 -23.73 -46.98 -51.05
N GLY A 105 -23.99 -47.32 -52.31
CA GLY A 105 -23.24 -48.36 -53.01
C GLY A 105 -21.75 -47.97 -53.11
N PRO A 106 -20.84 -48.95 -53.21
CA PRO A 106 -19.41 -48.69 -53.30
C PRO A 106 -19.09 -47.81 -54.51
N PRO A 107 -18.16 -46.84 -54.39
CA PRO A 107 -17.82 -45.96 -55.49
C PRO A 107 -17.22 -46.77 -56.64
N HIS A 108 -17.77 -46.62 -57.85
CA HIS A 108 -17.21 -47.21 -59.06
C HIS A 108 -15.97 -46.41 -59.47
N LEU A 109 -14.87 -47.11 -59.75
CA LEU A 109 -13.64 -46.51 -60.24
C LEU A 109 -13.89 -46.04 -61.69
N ILE A 110 -13.75 -44.74 -61.94
CA ILE A 110 -13.57 -44.17 -63.29
C ILE A 110 -12.10 -43.80 -63.40
#